data_AF-A0A7J9YH65-F1
#
_entry.id   AF-A0A7J9YH65-F1
#
_cell.length_a   1.000
_cell.length_b   1.000
_cell.length_c   1.000
_cell.angle_alpha   90.00
_cell.angle_beta   90.00
_cell.angle_gamma   90.00
#
_symmetry.space_group_name_H-M   'P 1'
#
loop_
_entity.id
_entity.type
_entity.pdbx_description
1 polymer ?
#
loop_
_entity_poly.entity_id
_entity_poly.type
_entity_poly.pdbx_seq_one_letter_code
_entity_poly.pdbx_strand_id
1 'polypeptide(L)'
;MPGTDIGHHMPPSAGEFLRDALAAAPARAADGFHQHFGIPDGMPDAERAIKQGWMRVNKGLVLNTTGFVGQEQRYVVVLLTEQPVDADFDTGQKAVTAGIEALAPVLATDM
;
A
#
# COMPACT_ATOMS: atom_id res chain seq x y z
N MET A 1 -18.47 -36.49 -17.47
CA MET A 1 -17.81 -35.19 -17.70
C MET A 1 -16.87 -34.96 -16.53
N PRO A 2 -15.54 -34.97 -16.71
CA PRO A 2 -14.63 -34.59 -15.64
C PRO A 2 -14.87 -33.10 -15.34
N GLY A 3 -15.03 -32.77 -14.07
CA GLY A 3 -15.29 -31.41 -13.62
C GLY A 3 -14.16 -30.46 -13.97
N THR A 4 -14.51 -29.25 -14.38
CA THR A 4 -13.58 -28.15 -14.61
C THR A 4 -12.81 -27.89 -13.33
N ASP A 5 -11.53 -28.23 -13.30
CA ASP A 5 -10.57 -27.75 -12.32
C ASP A 5 -10.59 -26.21 -12.39
N ILE A 6 -11.11 -25.57 -11.35
CA ILE A 6 -11.09 -24.12 -11.21
C ILE A 6 -9.66 -23.78 -10.82
N GLY A 7 -8.79 -23.70 -11.83
CA GLY A 7 -7.34 -23.64 -11.70
C GLY A 7 -6.87 -22.85 -10.48
N HIS A 8 -6.40 -23.57 -9.47
CA HIS A 8 -5.82 -23.00 -8.24
C HIS A 8 -4.47 -22.29 -8.47
N HIS A 9 -4.02 -22.19 -9.72
CA HIS A 9 -2.79 -21.50 -10.10
C HIS A 9 -3.15 -20.27 -10.94
N MET A 10 -2.92 -19.10 -10.37
CA MET A 10 -2.90 -17.85 -11.13
C MET A 10 -1.79 -17.93 -12.19
N PRO A 11 -2.07 -17.66 -13.47
CA PRO A 11 -1.03 -17.61 -14.48
C PRO A 11 0.05 -16.58 -14.09
N PRO A 12 1.35 -16.86 -14.32
CA PRO A 12 2.42 -15.91 -13.97
C PRO A 12 2.19 -14.49 -14.51
N SER A 13 1.67 -14.40 -15.74
CA SER A 13 1.34 -13.13 -16.41
C SER A 13 0.28 -12.30 -15.69
N ALA A 14 -0.66 -12.93 -14.97
CA ALA A 14 -1.65 -12.20 -14.19
C ALA A 14 -1.03 -11.58 -12.94
N GLY A 15 -0.08 -12.27 -12.30
CA GLY A 15 0.67 -11.73 -11.16
C GLY A 15 1.59 -10.56 -11.57
N GLU A 16 2.25 -10.69 -12.71
CA GLU A 16 3.05 -9.61 -13.32
C GLU A 16 2.18 -8.38 -13.64
N PHE A 17 1.08 -8.58 -14.36
CA PHE A 17 0.13 -7.52 -14.68
C PHE A 17 -0.36 -6.76 -13.44
N LEU A 18 -0.70 -7.48 -12.36
CA LEU A 18 -1.16 -6.86 -11.11
C LEU A 18 -0.04 -6.05 -10.43
N ARG A 19 1.19 -6.59 -10.37
CA ARG A 19 2.33 -5.88 -9.78
C ARG A 19 2.68 -4.63 -10.56
N ASP A 20 2.66 -4.68 -11.90
CA ASP A 20 2.90 -3.53 -12.76
C ASP A 20 1.84 -2.43 -12.53
N ALA A 21 0.57 -2.82 -12.44
CA ALA A 21 -0.51 -1.88 -12.15
C ALA A 21 -0.37 -1.22 -10.76
N LEU A 22 0.08 -1.98 -9.76
CA LEU A 22 0.34 -1.48 -8.40
C LEU A 22 1.59 -0.60 -8.34
N ALA A 23 2.63 -0.91 -9.11
CA ALA A 23 3.84 -0.09 -9.25
C ALA A 23 3.53 1.25 -9.94
N ALA A 24 2.59 1.25 -10.90
CA ALA A 24 2.14 2.45 -11.62
C ALA A 24 1.10 3.29 -10.86
N ALA A 25 0.84 3.03 -9.56
CA ALA A 25 -0.14 3.77 -8.80
C ALA A 25 0.17 5.28 -8.78
N PRO A 26 -0.72 6.16 -9.27
CA PRO A 26 -0.44 7.59 -9.38
C PRO A 26 -0.41 8.29 -8.01
N ALA A 27 0.28 9.43 -7.90
CA ALA A 27 0.32 10.19 -6.64
C ALA A 27 -1.04 10.69 -6.17
N ARG A 28 -1.93 10.99 -7.12
CA ARG A 28 -3.31 11.40 -6.86
C ARG A 28 -4.28 10.36 -7.39
N ALA A 29 -5.28 10.04 -6.57
CA ALA A 29 -6.39 9.20 -6.98
C ALA A 29 -7.35 9.96 -7.91
N ALA A 30 -8.34 9.24 -8.46
CA ALA A 30 -9.30 9.80 -9.42
C ALA A 30 -10.15 10.95 -8.84
N ASP A 31 -10.33 10.99 -7.52
CA ASP A 31 -11.00 12.07 -6.78
C ASP A 31 -10.05 13.22 -6.38
N GLY A 32 -8.78 13.16 -6.80
CA GLY A 32 -7.73 14.13 -6.47
C GLY A 32 -7.05 13.90 -5.12
N PHE A 33 -7.48 12.90 -4.33
CA PHE A 33 -6.90 12.58 -3.03
C PHE A 33 -5.42 12.21 -3.18
N HIS A 34 -4.58 12.75 -2.30
CA HIS A 34 -3.17 12.37 -2.26
C HIS A 34 -3.08 10.94 -1.73
N GLN A 35 -2.83 9.96 -2.61
CA GLN A 35 -2.80 8.56 -2.21
C GLN A 35 -1.40 8.07 -1.88
N HIS A 36 -0.34 8.82 -2.17
CA HIS A 36 1.05 8.40 -1.88
C HIS A 36 1.47 8.46 -0.40
N PHE A 37 0.57 8.80 0.53
CA PHE A 37 0.82 8.67 1.98
C PHE A 37 1.28 7.25 2.37
N GLY A 38 1.97 7.09 3.50
CA GLY A 38 2.44 5.77 3.93
C GLY A 38 3.69 5.33 3.18
N ILE A 39 3.65 4.15 2.51
CA ILE A 39 4.83 3.54 1.87
C ILE A 39 5.52 4.51 0.89
N PRO A 40 4.82 5.14 -0.08
CA PRO A 40 5.48 5.98 -1.06
C PRO A 40 6.16 7.22 -0.48
N ASP A 41 5.49 7.93 0.44
CA ASP A 41 6.06 9.14 1.06
C ASP A 41 7.12 8.83 2.12
N GLY A 42 6.97 7.74 2.88
CA GLY A 42 7.88 7.37 3.96
C GLY A 42 9.13 6.64 3.48
N MET A 43 9.12 6.12 2.26
CA MET A 43 10.24 5.44 1.61
C MET A 43 10.31 5.84 0.11
N PRO A 44 10.62 7.12 -0.20
CA PRO A 44 10.50 7.65 -1.57
C PRO A 44 11.39 6.95 -2.59
N ASP A 45 12.57 6.50 -2.17
CA ASP A 45 13.56 5.85 -3.02
C ASP A 45 13.39 4.33 -3.14
N ALA A 46 12.45 3.74 -2.40
CA ALA A 46 12.23 2.29 -2.44
C ALA A 46 11.49 1.85 -3.71
N GLU A 47 11.97 0.77 -4.32
CA GLU A 47 11.18 -0.01 -5.27
C GLU A 47 9.88 -0.46 -4.57
N ARG A 48 8.73 -0.22 -5.22
CA ARG A 48 7.43 -0.47 -4.61
C ARG A 48 6.34 -0.79 -5.61
N ALA A 49 5.35 -1.54 -5.14
CA ALA A 49 4.07 -1.77 -5.81
C ALA A 49 2.94 -1.69 -4.77
N ILE A 50 2.14 -0.63 -4.79
CA ILE A 50 1.31 -0.22 -3.64
C ILE A 50 -0.18 -0.21 -3.91
N LYS A 51 -0.96 -0.46 -2.85
CA LYS A 51 -2.39 -0.20 -2.81
C LYS A 51 -2.76 0.57 -1.54
N GLN A 52 -3.51 1.64 -1.77
CA GLN A 52 -3.92 2.56 -0.72
C GLN A 52 -5.42 2.43 -0.48
N GLY A 53 -5.84 2.71 0.76
CA GLY A 53 -7.25 2.73 1.14
C GLY A 53 -7.51 3.78 2.22
N TRP A 54 -8.59 4.53 2.07
CA TRP A 54 -8.98 5.56 3.03
C TRP A 54 -10.50 5.65 3.12
N MET A 55 -11.02 5.90 4.33
CA MET A 55 -12.45 6.03 4.57
C MET A 55 -12.70 6.76 5.89
N ARG A 56 -13.73 7.62 5.94
CA ARG A 56 -14.34 8.03 7.21
C ARG A 56 -15.33 6.96 7.66
N VAL A 57 -15.20 6.50 8.90
CA VAL A 57 -16.10 5.54 9.54
C VAL A 57 -16.75 6.18 10.75
N ASN A 58 -17.84 5.62 11.28
CA ASN A 58 -18.55 6.22 12.42
C ASN A 58 -17.67 6.45 13.66
N LYS A 59 -16.59 5.68 13.82
CA LYS A 59 -15.71 5.70 14.98
C LYS A 59 -14.40 6.44 14.75
N GLY A 60 -14.12 6.91 13.53
CA GLY A 60 -12.76 7.32 13.21
C GLY A 60 -12.51 7.61 11.75
N LEU A 61 -11.22 7.77 11.46
CA LEU A 61 -10.69 7.93 10.13
C LEU A 61 -9.73 6.77 9.85
N VAL A 62 -10.00 5.98 8.82
CA VAL A 62 -9.16 4.84 8.42
C VAL A 62 -8.28 5.28 7.27
N LEU A 63 -6.96 5.07 7.41
CA LEU A 63 -5.98 5.16 6.32
C LEU A 63 -5.05 3.95 6.38
N ASN A 64 -4.92 3.29 5.24
CA ASN A 64 -4.17 2.06 5.09
C ASN A 64 -3.19 2.20 3.93
N THR A 65 -1.97 1.73 4.13
CA THR A 65 -0.96 1.56 3.10
C THR A 65 -0.52 0.12 3.04
N THR A 66 -0.56 -0.48 1.86
CA THR A 66 -0.11 -1.85 1.63
C THR A 66 0.70 -1.93 0.36
N GLY A 67 1.59 -2.91 0.25
CA GLY A 67 2.30 -3.14 -0.98
C GLY A 67 3.50 -4.07 -0.85
N PHE A 68 4.17 -4.23 -1.97
CA PHE A 68 5.49 -4.81 -2.03
C PHE A 68 6.55 -3.70 -1.92
N VAL A 69 7.64 -3.94 -1.20
CA VAL A 69 8.71 -2.98 -0.93
C VAL A 69 10.08 -3.65 -1.02
N GLY A 70 11.06 -2.93 -1.55
CA GLY A 70 12.47 -3.35 -1.65
C GLY A 70 12.82 -4.01 -2.97
N GLN A 71 14.11 -4.26 -3.18
CA GLN A 71 14.63 -4.89 -4.41
C GLN A 71 13.89 -6.20 -4.70
N GLU A 72 13.47 -6.37 -5.96
CA GLU A 72 12.69 -7.53 -6.41
C GLU A 72 11.40 -7.75 -5.59
N GLN A 73 10.86 -6.69 -4.99
CA GLN A 73 9.62 -6.73 -4.22
C GLN A 73 9.68 -7.71 -3.03
N ARG A 74 10.85 -7.79 -2.38
CA ARG A 74 11.17 -8.76 -1.31
C ARG A 74 10.18 -8.77 -0.14
N TYR A 75 9.70 -7.61 0.28
CA TYR A 75 8.84 -7.49 1.46
C TYR A 75 7.40 -7.23 1.08
N VAL A 76 6.47 -7.89 1.76
CA VAL A 76 5.07 -7.47 1.81
C VAL A 76 4.89 -6.61 3.06
N VAL A 77 4.50 -5.36 2.88
CA VAL A 77 4.28 -4.40 3.96
C VAL A 77 2.80 -4.06 4.02
N VAL A 78 2.24 -4.15 5.23
CA VAL A 78 0.82 -3.86 5.50
C VAL A 78 0.75 -3.03 6.77
N LEU A 79 0.37 -1.76 6.66
CA LEU A 79 0.08 -0.90 7.79
C LEU A 79 -1.36 -0.42 7.70
N LEU A 80 -2.18 -0.92 8.63
CA LEU A 80 -3.60 -0.58 8.75
C LEU A 80 -3.78 0.31 9.98
N THR A 81 -4.48 1.42 9.84
CA THR A 81 -4.66 2.37 10.94
C THR A 81 -6.10 2.83 11.10
N GLU A 82 -6.50 3.05 12.35
CA GLU A 82 -7.72 3.78 12.71
C GLU A 82 -7.29 4.99 13.56
N GLN A 83 -7.59 6.18 13.06
CA GLN A 83 -7.28 7.46 13.69
C GLN A 83 -8.49 7.95 14.51
N PRO A 84 -8.29 8.83 15.50
CA PRO A 84 -9.38 9.47 16.25
C PRO A 84 -10.45 10.10 15.35
N VAL A 85 -11.69 10.17 15.86
CA VAL A 85 -12.86 10.67 15.10
C VAL A 85 -12.72 12.12 14.63
N ASP A 86 -11.97 12.93 15.36
CA ASP A 86 -11.70 14.34 15.07
C ASP A 86 -10.46 14.56 14.21
N ALA A 87 -9.72 13.50 13.84
CA ALA A 87 -8.60 13.60 12.93
C ALA A 87 -9.06 13.99 11.51
N ASP A 88 -8.30 14.89 10.89
CA ASP A 88 -8.41 15.17 9.46
C ASP A 88 -7.50 14.25 8.64
N PHE A 89 -7.71 14.26 7.32
CA PHE A 89 -6.94 13.42 6.41
C PHE A 89 -5.45 13.79 6.39
N ASP A 90 -5.10 15.07 6.53
CA ASP A 90 -3.68 15.49 6.53
C ASP A 90 -2.94 14.94 7.76
N THR A 91 -3.53 15.06 8.94
CA THR A 91 -3.02 14.47 10.18
C THR A 91 -2.93 12.95 10.07
N GLY A 92 -3.98 12.32 9.55
CA GLY A 92 -4.00 10.87 9.34
C GLY A 92 -2.93 10.38 8.37
N GLN A 93 -2.73 11.08 7.25
CA GLN A 93 -1.69 10.76 6.26
C GLN A 93 -0.30 10.83 6.90
N LYS A 94 0.00 11.93 7.61
CA LYS A 94 1.27 12.10 8.32
C LYS A 94 1.52 11.00 9.34
N ALA A 95 0.49 10.60 10.09
CA ALA A 95 0.59 9.52 11.08
C ALA A 95 0.93 8.17 10.43
N VAL A 96 0.28 7.83 9.31
CA VAL A 96 0.58 6.59 8.57
C VAL A 96 1.98 6.62 7.96
N THR A 97 2.37 7.75 7.36
CA THR A 97 3.72 7.94 6.81
C THR A 97 4.79 7.79 7.88
N ALA A 98 4.64 8.44 9.04
CA ALA A 98 5.56 8.30 10.16
C ALA A 98 5.67 6.84 10.65
N GLY A 99 4.57 6.09 10.62
CA GLY A 99 4.58 4.65 10.91
C GLY A 99 5.45 3.83 9.94
N ILE A 100 5.44 4.18 8.65
CA ILE A 100 6.33 3.56 7.65
C ILE A 100 7.78 4.00 7.84
N GLU A 101 8.04 5.28 8.08
CA GLU A 101 9.40 5.79 8.33
C GLU A 101 10.05 5.06 9.51
N ALA A 102 9.27 4.76 10.56
CA ALA A 102 9.73 3.96 11.70
C ALA A 102 10.08 2.51 11.34
N LEU A 103 9.47 1.95 10.29
CA LEU A 103 9.79 0.62 9.76
C LEU A 103 10.93 0.64 8.73
N ALA A 104 11.26 1.79 8.13
CA ALA A 104 12.24 1.87 7.06
C ALA A 104 13.60 1.22 7.40
N PRO A 105 14.19 1.38 8.60
CA PRO A 105 15.48 0.75 8.93
C PRO A 105 15.46 -0.79 8.88
N VAL A 106 14.32 -1.44 9.13
CA VAL A 106 14.20 -2.91 9.08
C VAL A 106 13.85 -3.42 7.67
N LEU A 107 13.41 -2.53 6.78
CA LEU A 107 13.10 -2.84 5.38
C LEU A 107 14.28 -2.48 4.45
N ALA A 108 15.15 -1.56 4.88
CA ALA A 108 16.29 -1.07 4.11
C ALA A 108 17.55 -1.95 4.20
N THR A 109 17.49 -3.11 4.86
CA THR A 109 18.65 -4.00 5.05
C THR A 109 19.23 -4.59 3.76
N ASP A 110 18.59 -4.36 2.61
CA ASP A 110 19.05 -4.81 1.30
C ASP A 110 18.96 -3.70 0.21
N MET A 111 19.01 -2.40 0.58
CA MET A 111 19.08 -1.31 -0.40
C MET A 111 20.42 -1.29 -1.15
#